data_AF-A0A0F8YBF1-F1
#
_entry.id   AF-A0A0F8YBF1-F1
#
_cell.length_a   1.000
_cell.length_b   1.000
_cell.length_c   1.000
_cell.angle_alpha   90.00
_cell.angle_beta   90.00
_cell.angle_gamma   90.00
#
_symmetry.space_group_name_H-M   'P 1'
#
loop_
_entity.id
_entity.type
_entity.pdbx_description
1 polymer ?
#
loop_
_entity_poly.entity_id
_entity_poly.type
_entity_poly.pdbx_seq_one_letter_code
_entity_poly.pdbx_strand_id
1 'polypeptide(L)' 'SMGARPTSQGVRTMESVKTYSVEEVIAAEYTLEPMKCKYCESLEVTFLQYIGDAHCAECGRWQLDGEMG' A
#
# COMPACT_ATOMS: atom_id res chain seq x y z
N SER A 1 9.72 -50.38 15.37
CA SER A 1 8.75 -49.51 14.68
C SER A 1 9.12 -48.07 14.94
N MET A 2 9.71 -47.40 13.94
CA MET A 2 10.19 -46.02 14.08
C MET A 2 8.99 -45.08 13.94
N GLY A 3 8.61 -44.41 15.04
CA GLY A 3 7.57 -43.40 15.04
C GLY A 3 8.04 -42.15 14.30
N ALA A 4 7.36 -41.81 13.21
CA ALA A 4 7.60 -40.59 12.46
C ALA A 4 7.33 -39.35 13.33
N ARG A 5 8.28 -38.43 13.38
CA ARG A 5 8.12 -37.11 14.00
C ARG A 5 7.23 -36.25 13.09
N PRO A 6 6.20 -35.56 13.62
CA PRO A 6 5.51 -34.52 12.86
C PRO A 6 6.42 -33.30 12.77
N THR A 7 6.87 -32.94 11.56
CA THR A 7 7.48 -31.65 11.30
C THR A 7 6.37 -30.61 11.20
N SER A 8 6.15 -29.87 12.28
CA SER A 8 5.29 -28.70 12.32
C SER A 8 5.81 -27.70 11.28
N GLN A 9 5.10 -27.57 10.15
CA GLN A 9 5.38 -26.53 9.17
C GLN A 9 5.20 -25.18 9.85
N GLY A 10 6.26 -24.36 9.86
CA GLY A 10 6.24 -23.03 10.42
C GLY A 10 5.20 -22.18 9.71
N VAL A 11 4.17 -21.77 10.45
CA VAL A 11 3.23 -20.74 10.02
C VAL A 11 4.03 -19.44 9.95
N ARG A 12 4.43 -19.04 8.74
CA ARG A 12 4.95 -17.69 8.50
C ARG A 12 3.80 -16.75 8.79
N THR A 13 3.88 -16.04 9.92
CA THR A 13 2.99 -14.92 10.21
C THR A 13 3.15 -13.93 9.07
N MET A 14 2.10 -13.73 8.27
CA MET A 14 2.03 -12.64 7.30
C MET A 14 2.09 -11.34 8.11
N GLU A 15 3.27 -10.73 8.20
CA GLU A 15 3.39 -9.36 8.70
C GLU A 15 2.65 -8.46 7.72
N SER A 16 1.61 -7.78 8.19
CA SER A 16 0.87 -6.80 7.40
C SER A 16 1.81 -5.63 7.10
N VAL A 17 2.20 -5.49 5.82
CA VAL A 17 2.98 -4.33 5.36
C VAL A 17 2.13 -3.08 5.60
N LYS A 18 2.68 -2.12 6.35
CA LYS A 18 2.03 -0.82 6.56
C LYS A 18 2.03 -0.05 5.25
N THR A 19 0.86 0.41 4.81
CA THR A 19 0.68 1.18 3.58
C THR A 19 0.01 2.51 3.90
N TYR A 20 0.22 3.52 3.04
CA TYR A 20 -0.29 4.87 3.25
C TYR A 20 -1.19 5.34 2.12
N SER A 21 -2.18 6.19 2.44
CA SER A 21 -3.00 6.89 1.45
C SER A 21 -2.36 8.22 1.02
N VAL A 22 -2.90 8.86 -0.02
CA VAL A 22 -2.42 10.18 -0.47
C VAL A 22 -2.65 11.26 0.59
N GLU A 23 -3.77 11.19 1.30
CA GLU A 23 -4.14 12.11 2.37
C GLU A 23 -3.18 12.00 3.56
N GLU A 24 -2.73 10.79 3.91
CA GLU A 24 -1.72 10.58 4.96
C GLU A 24 -0.36 11.16 4.56
N VAL A 25 0.05 11.00 3.30
CA VAL A 25 1.30 11.58 2.77
C VAL A 25 1.24 13.11 2.81
N ILE A 26 0.11 13.70 2.42
CA ILE A 26 -0.11 15.15 2.47
C ILE A 26 -0.08 15.65 3.92
N ALA A 27 -0.79 14.99 4.82
CA ALA A 27 -0.84 15.37 6.24
C ALA A 27 0.53 15.21 6.93
N ALA A 28 1.37 14.29 6.46
CA ALA A 28 2.72 14.11 6.97
C ALA A 28 3.69 15.21 6.51
N GLU A 29 3.39 15.93 5.43
CA GLU A 29 4.30 16.91 4.80
C GLU A 29 5.64 16.31 4.30
N TYR A 30 5.73 14.98 4.21
CA TYR A 30 6.83 14.25 3.59
C TYR A 30 6.34 12.95 2.94
N THR A 31 7.11 12.41 2.00
CA THR A 31 6.73 11.18 1.27
C THR A 31 6.74 9.96 2.19
N LEU A 32 5.60 9.26 2.27
CA LEU A 32 5.45 7.97 2.96
C LEU A 32 5.29 6.85 1.93
N GLU A 33 6.04 5.76 2.11
CA GLU A 33 6.01 4.59 1.24
C GLU A 33 5.92 3.29 2.06
N PRO A 34 5.31 2.21 1.53
CA PRO A 34 4.59 2.16 0.25
C PRO A 34 3.21 2.82 0.32
N MET A 35 2.78 3.42 -0.78
CA MET A 35 1.42 3.95 -0.92
C MET A 35 0.47 2.90 -1.48
N LYS A 36 -0.80 2.94 -1.08
CA LYS A 36 -1.83 2.01 -1.57
C LYS A 36 -2.90 2.76 -2.37
N CYS A 37 -3.25 2.24 -3.54
CA CYS A 37 -4.29 2.82 -4.37
C CYS A 37 -5.67 2.61 -3.74
N LYS A 38 -6.47 3.69 -3.63
CA LYS A 38 -7.82 3.62 -3.07
C LYS A 38 -8.83 2.89 -3.97
N TYR A 39 -8.50 2.65 -5.24
CA TYR A 39 -9.39 2.04 -6.23
C TYR A 39 -9.07 0.56 -6.53
N CYS A 40 -7.79 0.22 -6.73
CA CYS A 40 -7.38 -1.13 -7.13
C CYS A 40 -6.48 -1.83 -6.10
N GLU A 41 -6.23 -1.18 -4.95
CA GLU A 41 -5.40 -1.72 -3.86
C GLU A 41 -3.93 -2.02 -4.22
N SER A 42 -3.50 -1.68 -5.44
CA SER A 42 -2.10 -1.80 -5.85
C SER A 42 -1.18 -0.87 -5.05
N LEU A 43 0.08 -1.29 -4.90
CA LEU A 43 1.14 -0.49 -4.29
C LEU A 43 1.95 0.32 -5.32
N GLU A 44 1.64 0.18 -6.61
CA GLU A 44 2.26 0.94 -7.71
C GLU A 44 1.66 2.36 -7.77
N VAL A 45 1.83 3.12 -6.69
CA VAL A 45 1.31 4.48 -6.52
C VAL A 45 2.47 5.43 -6.25
N THR A 46 2.56 6.48 -7.05
CA THR A 46 3.60 7.51 -6.94
C THR A 46 2.99 8.82 -6.51
N PHE A 47 3.48 9.39 -5.41
CA PHE A 47 3.15 10.75 -5.01
C PHE A 47 3.92 11.77 -5.84
N LEU A 48 3.19 12.66 -6.52
CA LEU A 48 3.74 13.73 -7.35
C LEU A 48 3.70 15.03 -6.54
N GLN A 49 4.76 15.28 -5.77
CA GLN A 49 4.86 16.43 -4.84
C GLN A 49 4.54 17.79 -5.47
N TYR A 50 4.87 18.00 -6.76
CA TYR A 50 4.58 19.24 -7.47
C TYR A 50 3.10 19.42 -7.84
N ILE A 51 2.32 18.34 -7.87
CA ILE A 51 0.87 18.34 -8.08
C ILE A 51 0.15 18.36 -6.74
N GLY A 52 0.74 17.74 -5.71
CA GLY A 52 0.08 17.51 -4.43
C GLY A 52 -0.92 16.35 -4.48
N ASP A 53 -0.78 15.43 -5.44
CA ASP A 53 -1.62 14.24 -5.59
C ASP A 53 -0.74 13.02 -5.89
N ALA A 54 -1.30 11.82 -5.78
CA ALA A 54 -0.69 10.58 -6.21
C ALA A 54 -1.39 9.99 -7.44
N HIS A 55 -0.61 9.29 -8.26
CA HIS A 55 -1.10 8.59 -9.44
C HIS A 55 -0.80 7.09 -9.33
N CYS A 56 -1.80 6.26 -9.59
CA CYS A 56 -1.62 4.81 -9.64
C CYS A 56 -1.21 4.36 -11.05
N ALA A 57 -0.03 3.75 -11.18
CA ALA A 57 0.46 3.23 -12.46
C ALA A 57 -0.36 2.03 -12.98
N GLU A 58 -0.98 1.27 -12.07
CA GLU A 58 -1.75 0.06 -12.43
C GLU A 58 -3.16 0.39 -12.94
N CYS A 59 -3.91 1.29 -12.26
CA CYS A 59 -5.27 1.63 -12.69
C CYS A 59 -5.40 2.99 -13.40
N GLY A 60 -4.32 3.79 -13.46
CA GLY A 60 -4.28 5.08 -14.15
C GLY A 60 -5.11 6.18 -13.49
N ARG A 61 -5.49 6.02 -12.22
CA ARG A 61 -6.34 6.98 -11.49
C ARG A 61 -5.52 7.88 -10.58
N TRP A 62 -5.91 9.14 -10.52
CA TRP A 62 -5.50 10.12 -9.51
C TRP A 62 -6.13 9.80 -8.16
N GLN A 63 -5.39 9.97 -7.07
CA GLN A 63 -5.83 9.51 -5.74
C GLN A 63 -6.65 10.57 -5.00
N LEU A 64 -6.60 11.86 -5.36
CA LEU A 64 -7.46 12.91 -4.79
C LEU A 64 -8.73 13.20 -5.61
N ASP A 65 -8.88 12.63 -6.81
CA ASP A 65 -10.04 12.89 -7.67
C ASP A 65 -11.35 12.50 -6.93
N GLY A 66 -12.10 13.51 -6.51
CA GLY A 66 -13.25 13.37 -5.61
C GLY A 66 -13.75 14.65 -4.90
N GLU A 67 -12.93 15.69 -4.75
CA GLU A 67 -13.36 16.94 -4.08
C GLU A 67 -13.16 18.18 -4.95
N MET A 68 -13.96 18.30 -6.01
CA MET A 68 -14.40 19.62 -6.50
C MET A 68 -15.89 19.75 -6.18
N GLY A 69 -16.19 20.06 -4.92
CA GLY A 69 -17.49 20.50 -4.44
C GLY A 69 -17.43 21.96 -4.05
#